data_AF-A0AB37Q475-F1
#
_entry.id   AF-A0AB37Q475-F1
#
_cell.length_a   1.000
_cell.length_b   1.000
_cell.length_c   1.000
_cell.angle_alpha   90.00
_cell.angle_beta   90.00
_cell.angle_gamma   90.00
#
_symmetry.space_group_name_H-M   'P 1'
#
loop_
_entity.id
_entity.type
_entity.pdbx_description
1 polymer ?
#
loop_
_entity_poly.entity_id
_entity_poly.type
_entity_poly.pdbx_seq_one_letter_code
_entity_poly.pdbx_strand_id
1 'polypeptide(L)'
;MFASAHQPRFSLSIDRSERPNNIDHGFQVLAFSGHEAINQPFCFKLELVSERLSLDLESLLGLPAFLQFGPNDRGVHGLIDRIAQGDSGTRLTHYSITLRPHLARLAHRTNQRIFQHKTVWC
;
A
#
# COMPACT_ATOMS: atom_id res chain seq x y z
N MET A 1 27.73 -2.28 8.24
CA MET A 1 27.32 -3.64 7.82
C MET A 1 26.76 -3.53 6.42
N PHE A 2 27.37 -4.20 5.44
CA PHE A 2 26.92 -4.18 4.04
C PHE A 2 25.75 -5.14 3.86
N ALA A 3 24.68 -4.71 3.19
CA ALA A 3 23.57 -5.58 2.84
C ALA A 3 24.04 -6.63 1.81
N SER A 4 23.65 -7.89 2.01
CA SER A 4 23.92 -8.98 1.06
C SER A 4 23.28 -8.67 -0.28
N ALA A 5 24.00 -8.90 -1.39
CA ALA A 5 23.59 -8.53 -2.75
C ALA A 5 22.34 -9.25 -3.29
N HIS A 6 21.70 -10.11 -2.50
CA HIS A 6 20.53 -10.92 -2.88
C HIS A 6 19.26 -10.58 -2.08
N GLN A 7 19.28 -9.54 -1.25
CA GLN A 7 18.05 -9.07 -0.62
C GLN A 7 17.24 -8.22 -1.61
N PRO A 8 15.93 -8.50 -1.77
CA PRO A 8 15.07 -7.61 -2.55
C PRO A 8 15.16 -6.24 -1.92
N ARG A 9 15.63 -5.28 -2.71
CA ARG A 9 15.90 -3.91 -2.25
C ARG A 9 14.62 -3.19 -1.81
N PHE A 10 13.47 -3.72 -2.22
CA PHE A 10 12.13 -3.25 -1.91
C PHE A 10 11.23 -4.44 -1.55
N SER A 11 10.43 -4.31 -0.49
CA SER A 11 9.47 -5.35 -0.09
C SER A 11 8.12 -4.72 0.25
N LEU A 12 7.05 -5.49 0.05
CA LEU A 12 5.69 -5.11 0.40
C LEU A 12 5.13 -6.16 1.36
N SER A 13 4.82 -5.74 2.57
CA SER A 13 4.15 -6.58 3.57
C SER A 13 2.72 -6.11 3.74
N ILE A 14 1.74 -6.99 3.56
CA ILE A 14 0.32 -6.69 3.75
C ILE A 14 -0.12 -7.36 5.05
N ASP A 15 -0.55 -6.57 6.03
CA ASP A 15 -0.97 -7.12 7.32
C ASP A 15 -2.45 -7.55 7.26
N ARG A 16 -2.69 -8.82 7.63
CA ARG A 16 -4.00 -9.45 7.76
C ARG A 16 -4.22 -9.95 9.20
N SER A 17 -3.73 -9.22 10.19
CA SER A 17 -3.79 -9.58 11.62
C SER A 17 -5.18 -9.97 12.16
N GLU A 18 -6.27 -9.66 11.46
CA GLU A 18 -7.65 -10.02 11.85
C GLU A 18 -8.29 -11.17 11.04
N ARG A 19 -7.60 -11.84 10.10
CA ARG A 19 -8.20 -12.95 9.31
C ARG A 19 -7.37 -14.24 9.38
N PRO A 20 -8.00 -15.41 9.63
CA PRO A 20 -7.31 -16.68 9.92
C PRO A 20 -6.51 -17.30 8.77
N ASN A 21 -6.52 -16.70 7.57
CA ASN A 21 -5.73 -17.15 6.42
C ASN A 21 -4.75 -16.06 6.01
N ASN A 22 -3.51 -16.13 6.52
CA ASN A 22 -2.39 -15.39 5.96
C ASN A 22 -2.04 -16.02 4.61
N ILE A 23 -2.59 -15.46 3.54
CA ILE A 23 -2.37 -15.93 2.19
C ILE A 23 -1.12 -15.22 1.67
N ASP A 24 -0.07 -15.97 1.34
CA ASP A 24 1.07 -15.40 0.63
C ASP A 24 0.64 -14.98 -0.78
N HIS A 25 0.66 -13.68 -1.04
CA HIS A 25 0.29 -13.11 -2.33
C HIS A 25 1.42 -13.22 -3.36
N GLY A 26 2.65 -13.54 -2.92
CA GLY A 26 3.83 -13.67 -3.77
C GLY A 26 4.21 -12.36 -4.48
N PHE A 27 3.82 -11.21 -3.92
CA PHE A 27 4.10 -9.92 -4.54
C PHE A 27 5.58 -9.59 -4.48
N GLN A 28 6.16 -9.31 -5.64
CA GLN A 28 7.49 -8.73 -5.78
C GLN A 28 7.35 -7.32 -6.31
N VAL A 29 8.04 -6.36 -5.68
CA VAL A 29 7.99 -4.94 -6.08
C VAL A 29 8.93 -4.74 -7.27
N LEU A 30 8.38 -4.36 -8.43
CA LEU A 30 9.15 -4.00 -9.61
C LEU A 30 9.64 -2.55 -9.54
N ALA A 31 8.69 -1.65 -9.28
CA ALA A 31 8.93 -0.22 -9.24
C ALA A 31 7.91 0.45 -8.32
N PHE A 32 8.23 1.66 -7.88
CA PHE A 32 7.26 2.49 -7.21
C PHE A 32 7.58 3.96 -7.46
N SER A 33 6.55 4.80 -7.32
CA SER A 33 6.66 6.25 -7.31
C SER A 33 5.88 6.78 -6.12
N GLY A 34 6.45 7.76 -5.42
CA GLY A 34 5.85 8.36 -4.23
C GLY A 34 5.75 9.86 -4.38
N HIS A 35 4.65 10.44 -3.89
CA HIS A 35 4.51 11.87 -3.67
C HIS A 35 4.23 12.13 -2.19
N GLU A 36 5.08 12.92 -1.56
CA GLU A 36 4.95 13.41 -0.19
C GLU A 36 5.18 14.92 -0.17
N ALA A 37 4.34 15.64 0.58
CA ALA A 37 4.48 17.07 0.78
C ALA A 37 3.90 17.46 2.15
N ILE A 38 4.40 18.57 2.71
CA ILE A 38 3.88 19.12 3.95
C ILE A 38 2.39 19.45 3.78
N ASN A 39 1.58 19.06 4.75
CA ASN A 39 0.12 19.25 4.77
C ASN A 39 -0.65 18.56 3.63
N GLN A 40 -0.06 17.57 2.97
CA GLN A 40 -0.75 16.78 1.95
C GLN A 40 -0.67 15.28 2.27
N PRO A 41 -1.78 14.53 2.19
CA PRO A 41 -1.74 13.08 2.33
C PRO A 41 -0.87 12.49 1.23
N PHE A 42 0.14 11.71 1.61
CA PHE A 42 1.02 11.05 0.64
C PHE A 42 0.25 10.11 -0.31
N CYS A 43 0.90 9.77 -1.42
CA CYS A 43 0.42 8.77 -2.36
C CYS A 43 1.61 7.99 -2.94
N PHE A 44 1.65 6.68 -2.72
CA PHE A 44 2.63 5.79 -3.35
C PHE A 44 1.93 4.87 -4.34
N LYS A 45 2.39 4.85 -5.58
CA LYS A 45 1.96 3.90 -6.61
C LYS A 45 3.05 2.85 -6.77
N LEU A 46 2.66 1.58 -6.64
CA LEU A 46 3.55 0.42 -6.71
C LEU A 46 3.17 -0.39 -7.94
N GLU A 47 4.19 -0.84 -8.65
CA GLU A 47 4.11 -1.84 -9.70
C GLU A 47 4.67 -3.14 -9.14
N LEU A 48 3.86 -4.20 -9.22
CA LEU A 48 4.13 -5.49 -8.61
C LEU A 48 4.01 -6.60 -9.65
N VAL A 49 4.68 -7.72 -9.38
CA VAL A 49 4.42 -8.99 -10.07
C VAL A 49 4.19 -10.11 -9.07
N SER A 50 3.38 -11.08 -9.48
CA SER A 50 3.17 -12.33 -8.73
C SER A 50 2.96 -13.49 -9.70
N GLU A 51 3.36 -14.69 -9.31
CA GLU A 51 3.06 -15.93 -10.05
C GLU A 51 1.58 -16.30 -10.00
N ARG A 52 0.80 -15.64 -9.13
CA ARG A 52 -0.63 -15.90 -8.96
C ARG A 52 -1.42 -15.17 -10.03
N LEU A 53 -2.11 -15.93 -10.88
CA LEU A 53 -2.89 -15.43 -12.02
C LEU A 53 -4.23 -14.80 -11.62
N SER A 54 -4.78 -15.17 -10.46
CA SER A 54 -6.05 -14.65 -9.97
C SER A 54 -5.98 -14.48 -8.45
N LEU A 55 -5.87 -13.23 -8.00
CA LEU A 55 -5.98 -12.85 -6.61
C LEU A 55 -7.36 -12.24 -6.35
N ASP A 56 -7.95 -12.54 -5.19
CA ASP A 56 -9.13 -11.81 -4.72
C ASP A 56 -8.71 -10.40 -4.30
N LEU A 57 -8.73 -9.48 -5.27
CA LEU A 57 -8.29 -8.10 -5.10
C LEU A 57 -9.17 -7.32 -4.11
N GLU A 58 -10.46 -7.63 -4.05
CA GLU A 58 -11.40 -6.96 -3.15
C GLU A 58 -11.02 -7.24 -1.69
N SER A 59 -10.59 -8.47 -1.40
CA SER A 59 -10.12 -8.82 -0.05
C SER A 59 -8.88 -8.06 0.41
N LEU A 60 -8.16 -7.38 -0.50
CA LEU A 60 -6.96 -6.60 -0.22
C LEU A 60 -7.25 -5.11 -0.03
N LEU A 61 -8.37 -4.60 -0.53
CA LEU A 61 -8.72 -3.20 -0.41
C LEU A 61 -8.87 -2.78 1.06
N GLY A 62 -8.29 -1.64 1.39
CA GLY A 62 -8.32 -1.07 2.73
C GLY A 62 -7.46 -1.77 3.77
N LEU A 63 -6.74 -2.85 3.41
CA LEU A 63 -5.80 -3.48 4.33
C LEU A 63 -4.57 -2.60 4.56
N PRO A 64 -4.02 -2.60 5.78
CA PRO A 64 -2.72 -1.99 6.05
C PRO A 64 -1.62 -2.73 5.32
N ALA A 65 -0.70 -1.97 4.74
CA ALA A 65 0.49 -2.47 4.08
C ALA A 65 1.70 -1.59 4.40
N PHE A 66 2.88 -2.21 4.36
CA PHE A 66 4.15 -1.58 4.58
C PHE A 66 5.03 -1.77 3.34
N LEU A 67 5.39 -0.68 2.70
CA LEU A 67 6.39 -0.66 1.63
C LEU A 67 7.74 -0.30 2.24
N GLN A 68 8.65 -1.26 2.31
CA GLN A 68 10.03 -1.05 2.73
C GLN A 68 10.89 -0.71 1.52
N PHE A 69 11.61 0.42 1.59
CA PHE A 69 12.53 0.84 0.53
C PHE A 69 13.85 1.43 1.04
N GLY A 70 14.07 1.40 2.35
CA GLY A 70 15.31 1.80 3.01
C GLY A 70 15.82 0.75 3.99
N PRO A 71 17.07 0.90 4.46
CA PRO A 71 17.64 0.01 5.47
C PRO A 71 16.92 0.15 6.82
N ASN A 72 17.03 -0.88 7.67
CA ASN A 72 16.53 -0.89 9.05
C ASN A 72 15.03 -0.54 9.16
N ASP A 73 14.18 -1.26 8.42
CA ASP A 73 12.71 -1.08 8.41
C ASP A 73 12.26 0.36 8.12
N ARG A 74 13.06 1.08 7.32
CA ARG A 74 12.64 2.36 6.75
C ARG A 74 11.76 2.13 5.54
N GLY A 75 10.58 2.70 5.60
CA GLY A 75 9.57 2.55 4.58
C GLY A 75 8.35 3.42 4.89
N VAL A 76 7.24 3.12 4.23
CA VAL A 76 5.97 3.82 4.42
C VAL A 76 4.88 2.82 4.76
N HIS A 77 4.13 3.11 5.82
CA HIS A 77 2.89 2.41 6.14
C HIS A 77 1.73 3.14 5.48
N GLY A 78 0.83 2.41 4.84
CA GLY A 78 -0.38 2.94 4.25
C GLY A 78 -1.48 1.91 4.20
N LEU A 79 -2.65 2.34 3.73
CA LEU A 79 -3.75 1.46 3.36
C LEU A 79 -3.72 1.25 1.85
N ILE A 80 -4.10 0.05 1.41
CA ILE A 80 -4.36 -0.23 -0.01
C ILE A 80 -5.63 0.52 -0.42
N ASP A 81 -5.44 1.70 -1.02
CA ASP A 81 -6.53 2.57 -1.50
C ASP A 81 -7.07 2.11 -2.84
N ARG A 82 -6.18 1.59 -3.69
CA ARG A 82 -6.51 0.99 -4.99
C ARG A 82 -5.63 -0.23 -5.23
N ILE A 83 -6.20 -1.21 -5.91
CA ILE A 83 -5.50 -2.36 -6.45
C ILE A 83 -6.10 -2.73 -7.80
N ALA A 84 -5.26 -3.11 -8.76
CA ALA A 84 -5.70 -3.60 -10.05
C ALA A 84 -4.75 -4.69 -10.57
N GLN A 85 -5.30 -5.67 -11.26
CA GLN A 85 -4.56 -6.63 -12.05
C GLN A 85 -4.33 -6.04 -13.45
N GLY A 86 -3.08 -6.08 -13.90
CA GLY A 86 -2.68 -5.73 -15.27
C GLY A 86 -2.48 -6.97 -16.11
N ASP A 87 -1.56 -6.90 -17.07
CA ASP A 87 -1.29 -8.01 -17.97
C ASP A 87 -0.76 -9.25 -17.24
N SER A 88 -1.32 -10.40 -17.61
CA SER A 88 -0.82 -11.72 -17.21
C SER A 88 0.10 -12.23 -18.32
N GLY A 89 1.40 -12.25 -18.04
CA GLY A 89 2.38 -12.94 -18.88
C GLY A 89 2.29 -14.46 -18.71
N THR A 90 3.24 -15.19 -19.31
CA THR A 90 3.26 -16.67 -19.29
C THR A 90 3.50 -17.28 -17.90
N ARG A 91 4.15 -16.53 -16.99
CA ARG A 91 4.46 -16.98 -15.62
C ARG A 91 4.10 -15.94 -14.55
N LEU A 92 4.26 -14.66 -14.86
CA LEU A 92 4.03 -13.56 -13.91
C LEU A 92 2.86 -12.71 -14.35
N THR A 93 2.02 -12.34 -13.40
CA THR A 93 0.94 -11.37 -13.57
C THR A 93 1.32 -10.05 -12.94
N HIS A 94 1.12 -8.96 -13.66
CA HIS A 94 1.34 -7.61 -13.18
C HIS A 94 0.18 -7.17 -12.30
N TYR A 95 0.51 -6.47 -11.21
CA TYR A 95 -0.45 -5.82 -10.34
C TYR A 95 -0.01 -4.38 -10.07
N SER A 96 -0.97 -3.50 -9.82
CA SER A 96 -0.70 -2.16 -9.35
C SER A 96 -1.41 -1.92 -8.03
N ILE A 97 -0.73 -1.29 -7.07
CA ILE A 97 -1.27 -0.90 -5.77
C ILE A 97 -1.05 0.59 -5.55
N THR A 98 -2.03 1.29 -5.01
CA THR A 98 -1.87 2.64 -4.47
C THR A 98 -1.96 2.61 -2.96
N LEU A 99 -0.88 3.03 -2.27
CA LEU A 99 -0.86 3.20 -0.82
C LEU A 99 -1.12 4.66 -0.45
N ARG A 100 -2.04 4.86 0.50
CA ARG A 100 -2.39 6.18 1.05
C ARG A 100 -2.52 6.14 2.57
N PRO A 101 -2.34 7.26 3.29
CA PRO A 101 -2.55 7.27 4.73
C PRO A 101 -4.03 7.10 5.08
N HIS A 102 -4.33 6.69 6.32
CA HIS A 102 -5.71 6.64 6.84
C HIS A 102 -6.48 7.95 6.62
N LEU A 103 -5.79 9.10 6.73
CA LEU A 103 -6.36 10.42 6.52
C LEU A 103 -6.99 10.59 5.12
N ALA A 104 -6.45 9.93 4.09
CA ALA A 104 -6.97 10.03 2.73
C ALA A 104 -8.42 9.52 2.60
N ARG A 105 -8.85 8.59 3.47
CA ARG A 105 -10.23 8.08 3.49
C ARG A 105 -11.25 9.16 3.80
N LEU A 106 -10.85 10.23 4.48
CA LEU A 106 -11.75 11.35 4.78
C LEU A 106 -12.23 12.07 3.51
N ALA A 107 -11.53 11.93 2.38
CA ALA A 107 -11.96 12.47 1.09
C ALA A 107 -13.19 11.76 0.50
N HIS A 108 -13.49 10.53 0.95
CA HIS A 108 -14.64 9.75 0.46
C HIS A 108 -15.92 9.96 1.27
N ARG A 109 -15.90 10.83 2.28
CA ARG A 109 -17.07 11.13 3.11
C ARG A 109 -17.47 12.60 3.00
N THR A 110 -18.77 12.84 2.98
CA THR A 110 -19.35 14.18 3.09
C THR A 110 -20.36 14.16 4.23
N ASN A 111 -20.21 15.07 5.19
CA ASN A 111 -21.07 15.15 6.37
C ASN A 111 -21.55 16.58 6.57
N GLN A 112 -22.80 16.75 7.02
CA GLN A 112 -23.32 18.04 7.48
C GLN A 112 -23.25 18.06 9.02
N ARG A 113 -22.45 18.97 9.59
CA ARG A 113 -22.19 19.02 11.04
C ARG A 113 -22.08 20.47 11.52
N ILE A 114 -22.62 20.76 12.70
CA ILE A 114 -22.43 22.04 13.39
C ILE A 114 -21.39 21.83 14.49
N PHE A 115 -20.30 22.60 14.45
CA PHE A 115 -19.27 22.61 15.50
C PHE A 115 -19.42 23.89 16.31
N GLN A 116 -20.03 23.81 17.49
CA GLN A 116 -20.25 24.98 18.36
C GLN A 116 -19.20 25.03 19.47
N HIS A 117 -18.70 26.23 19.76
CA HIS A 117 -17.74 26.49 20.84
C HIS A 117 -16.46 25.62 20.72
N LYS A 118 -15.94 25.43 19.50
CA LYS A 118 -14.70 24.68 19.22
C LYS A 118 -13.73 25.54 18.42
N THR A 119 -12.43 25.37 18.69
CA THR A 119 -11.34 25.93 17.89
C THR A 119 -10.82 24.89 16.90
N VAL A 120 -10.26 25.35 15.78
CA VAL A 120 -9.46 24.51 14.88
C VAL A 120 -8.00 24.66 15.32
N TRP A 121 -7.34 23.54 15.63
CA TRP A 121 -5.92 23.53 15.94
C TRP A 121 -5.15 23.03 14.71
N CYS A 122 -4.17 23.82 14.27
CA CYS A 122 -3.15 23.43 13.30
C CYS A 122 -1.91 22.93 14.05
#